data_AF-A0A4U8TKF4-F1
#
_entry.id   AF-A0A4U8TKF4-F1
#
_cell.length_a   1.000
_cell.length_b   1.000
_cell.length_c   1.000
_cell.angle_alpha   90.00
_cell.angle_beta   90.00
_cell.angle_gamma   90.00
#
_symmetry.space_group_name_H-M   'P 1'
#
loop_
_entity.id
_entity.type
_entity.pdbx_description
1 polymer ?
#
loop_
_entity_poly.entity_id
_entity_poly.type
_entity_poly.pdbx_seq_one_letter_code
_entity_poly.pdbx_strand_id
1 'polypeptide(L)'
;MKISNTTQNIAQEELKKQGTKETKQAQTSQKKAPKLSAGQNTDTSEIKNNPFAQDVKRLNSDIGKLQIAQKSLQVIEADAKKIANLSEEMKETFDKAEQDEIKEEIGALKKNIESTLKNATFEGNNVFSKNIKDNKEQVIFDAQKLNTKLLNTDAQKFYSIVTEQQTQVKDAIQTLQKQAQESTNKIAQNSVSAKDTNMEETNGSFLKKFGSLFRTSHNTEKLNNQRVQELLA
;
A
#
# COMPACT_ATOMS: atom_id res chain seq x y z
N MET A 1 -23.98 -19.68 31.54
CA MET A 1 -22.66 -19.09 31.91
C MET A 1 -22.46 -17.85 31.06
N LYS A 2 -22.29 -16.70 31.72
CA LYS A 2 -22.18 -15.38 31.07
C LYS A 2 -20.70 -15.07 30.86
N ILE A 3 -20.31 -14.82 29.62
CA ILE A 3 -18.96 -14.34 29.28
C ILE A 3 -19.11 -12.85 28.99
N SER A 4 -18.56 -12.03 29.88
CA SER A 4 -18.61 -10.57 29.80
C SER A 4 -17.58 -10.04 28.79
N ASN A 5 -18.04 -9.22 27.85
CA ASN A 5 -17.19 -8.35 27.03
C ASN A 5 -16.69 -7.18 27.87
N THR A 6 -15.38 -7.09 28.10
CA THR A 6 -14.76 -5.94 28.80
C THR A 6 -13.41 -5.59 28.19
N THR A 7 -13.40 -4.94 27.01
CA THR A 7 -12.23 -4.16 26.57
C THR A 7 -12.66 -2.95 25.73
N GLN A 8 -13.49 -2.09 26.30
CA GLN A 8 -13.66 -0.70 25.85
C GLN A 8 -13.92 0.16 27.09
N ASN A 9 -12.86 0.69 27.70
CA ASN A 9 -12.85 1.92 28.52
C ASN A 9 -11.47 2.08 29.19
N ILE A 10 -10.49 2.54 28.42
CA ILE A 10 -9.26 3.13 28.98
C ILE A 10 -9.02 4.43 28.22
N ALA A 11 -9.85 5.43 28.50
CA ALA A 11 -9.59 6.81 28.12
C ALA A 11 -10.59 7.73 28.83
N GLN A 12 -10.53 7.87 30.18
CA GLN A 12 -11.14 9.04 30.83
C GLN A 12 -10.78 9.35 32.29
N GLU A 13 -9.84 8.66 32.95
CA GLU A 13 -9.68 8.82 34.41
C GLU A 13 -8.28 9.21 34.92
N GLU A 14 -7.59 10.17 34.27
CA GLU A 14 -6.35 10.77 34.83
C GLU A 14 -6.32 12.32 34.79
N LEU A 15 -7.48 12.97 34.83
CA LEU A 15 -7.56 14.43 34.97
C LEU A 15 -8.62 14.81 36.01
N LYS A 16 -8.32 14.52 37.29
CA LYS A 16 -8.88 15.21 38.47
C LYS A 16 -8.31 14.60 39.74
N LYS A 17 -7.23 15.19 40.26
CA LYS A 17 -6.95 15.40 41.70
C LYS A 17 -5.50 15.84 41.87
N GLN A 18 -5.30 17.14 42.10
CA GLN A 18 -4.69 17.63 43.33
C GLN A 18 -4.64 19.16 43.27
N GLY A 19 -5.45 19.78 44.12
CA GLY A 19 -5.37 21.19 44.41
C GLY A 19 -4.36 21.46 45.52
N THR A 20 -3.69 22.60 45.35
CA THR A 20 -3.42 23.64 46.35
C THR A 20 -2.47 23.32 47.51
N LYS A 21 -1.35 24.06 47.56
CA LYS A 21 -1.01 24.94 48.70
C LYS A 21 -0.02 26.05 48.31
N GLU A 22 -0.34 27.24 48.78
CA GLU A 22 0.30 28.53 48.57
C GLU A 22 1.61 28.69 49.37
N THR A 23 2.54 29.50 48.86
CA THR A 23 3.23 30.51 49.69
C THR A 23 3.69 31.68 48.83
N LYS A 24 3.35 32.90 49.26
CA LYS A 24 3.73 34.20 48.70
C LYS A 24 5.16 34.57 49.10
N GLN A 25 5.93 35.15 48.18
CA GLN A 25 6.70 36.38 48.45
C GLN A 25 7.11 37.07 47.14
N ALA A 26 6.98 38.39 47.13
CA ALA A 26 7.12 39.27 45.98
C ALA A 26 8.55 39.76 45.81
N GLN A 27 9.01 39.94 44.56
CA GLN A 27 9.77 41.12 44.13
C GLN A 27 9.97 41.14 42.60
N THR A 28 9.45 42.21 42.01
CA THR A 28 9.88 42.93 40.80
C THR A 28 11.04 42.36 40.00
N SER A 29 10.79 42.02 38.73
CA SER A 29 11.60 42.46 37.57
C SER A 29 10.88 42.13 36.27
N GLN A 30 10.61 43.18 35.48
CA GLN A 30 10.14 43.10 34.11
C GLN A 30 11.12 42.26 33.26
N LYS A 31 10.65 41.19 32.66
CA LYS A 31 11.24 40.67 31.42
C LYS A 31 10.12 40.08 30.57
N LYS A 32 9.89 40.75 29.44
CA LYS A 32 8.88 40.46 28.42
C LYS A 32 8.79 38.95 28.17
N ALA A 33 7.60 38.39 28.40
CA ALA A 33 7.23 37.11 27.80
C ALA A 33 7.40 37.25 26.27
N PRO A 34 8.09 36.32 25.59
CA PRO A 34 7.99 36.27 24.16
C PRO A 34 6.52 35.99 23.84
N LYS A 35 5.88 36.92 23.13
CA LYS A 35 4.64 36.64 22.39
C LYS A 35 4.94 35.38 21.59
N LEU A 36 4.38 34.25 22.00
CA LEU A 36 4.13 33.12 21.11
C LEU A 36 3.28 33.71 19.99
N SER A 37 3.93 34.04 18.88
CA SER A 37 3.25 34.20 17.60
C SER A 37 2.38 32.97 17.47
N ALA A 38 1.08 33.19 17.34
CA ALA A 38 0.15 32.16 16.93
C ALA A 38 0.79 31.50 15.71
N GLY A 39 1.29 30.28 15.90
CA GLY A 39 1.83 29.48 14.81
C GLY A 39 0.75 29.47 13.76
N GLN A 40 1.06 30.04 12.60
CA GLN A 40 0.22 29.89 11.43
C GLN A 40 -0.04 28.39 11.33
N ASN A 41 -1.30 28.00 11.55
CA ASN A 41 -1.80 26.74 11.07
C ASN A 41 -1.51 26.76 9.57
N THR A 42 -0.36 26.23 9.17
CA THR A 42 -0.02 26.01 7.78
C THR A 42 -1.13 25.16 7.24
N ASP A 43 -1.94 25.78 6.40
CA ASP A 43 -3.22 25.25 6.00
C ASP A 43 -2.96 24.01 5.14
N THR A 44 -3.00 22.84 5.77
CA THR A 44 -2.90 21.54 5.09
C THR A 44 -4.00 21.35 4.04
N SER A 45 -4.98 22.26 3.96
CA SER A 45 -5.98 22.33 2.89
C SER A 45 -5.36 22.55 1.51
N GLU A 46 -4.25 23.29 1.37
CA GLU A 46 -3.63 23.58 0.07
C GLU A 46 -2.97 22.33 -0.55
N ILE A 47 -2.39 21.45 0.29
CA ILE A 47 -1.83 20.16 -0.17
C ILE A 47 -2.95 19.18 -0.55
N LYS A 48 -4.09 19.21 0.15
CA LYS A 48 -5.25 18.35 -0.17
C LYS A 48 -5.87 18.69 -1.53
N ASN A 49 -5.78 19.94 -1.98
CA ASN A 49 -6.31 20.38 -3.28
C ASN A 49 -5.27 20.40 -4.40
N ASN A 50 -4.02 20.00 -4.14
CA ASN A 50 -2.99 19.92 -5.16
C ASN A 50 -3.20 18.67 -6.04
N PRO A 51 -3.43 18.80 -7.37
CA PRO A 51 -3.66 17.67 -8.25
C PRO A 51 -2.49 16.67 -8.26
N PHE A 52 -1.25 17.15 -8.17
CA PHE A 52 -0.06 16.29 -8.11
C PHE A 52 0.04 15.51 -6.79
N ALA A 53 -0.46 16.07 -5.68
CA ALA A 53 -0.49 15.36 -4.40
C ALA A 53 -1.56 14.25 -4.41
N GLN A 54 -2.71 14.50 -5.04
CA GLN A 54 -3.73 13.47 -5.28
C GLN A 54 -3.22 12.38 -6.22
N ASP A 55 -2.46 12.75 -7.26
CA ASP A 55 -1.80 11.78 -8.15
C ASP A 55 -0.83 10.89 -7.38
N VAL A 56 0.06 11.46 -6.57
CA VAL A 56 1.00 10.67 -5.76
C VAL A 56 0.26 9.71 -4.83
N LYS A 57 -0.82 10.16 -4.18
CA LYS A 57 -1.65 9.30 -3.33
C LYS A 57 -2.26 8.14 -4.12
N ARG A 58 -2.86 8.43 -5.28
CA ARG A 58 -3.47 7.43 -6.16
C ARG A 58 -2.43 6.40 -6.62
N LEU A 59 -1.30 6.87 -7.15
CA LEU A 59 -0.20 6.04 -7.65
C LEU A 59 0.35 5.12 -6.55
N ASN A 60 0.52 5.62 -5.33
CA ASN A 60 0.97 4.81 -4.19
C ASN A 60 -0.05 3.73 -3.81
N SER A 61 -1.34 4.07 -3.78
CA SER A 61 -2.40 3.08 -3.56
C SER A 61 -2.35 1.98 -4.64
N ASP A 62 -2.20 2.35 -5.91
CA ASP A 62 -2.16 1.39 -7.01
C ASP A 62 -0.88 0.55 -7.01
N ILE A 63 0.27 1.11 -6.64
CA ILE A 63 1.50 0.34 -6.36
C ILE A 63 1.25 -0.66 -5.22
N GLY A 64 0.60 -0.24 -4.13
CA GLY A 64 0.26 -1.13 -3.02
C GLY A 64 -0.62 -2.31 -3.45
N LYS A 65 -1.64 -2.05 -4.28
CA LYS A 65 -2.46 -3.11 -4.90
C LYS A 65 -1.62 -4.06 -5.76
N LEU A 66 -0.75 -3.52 -6.61
CA LEU A 66 0.13 -4.31 -7.47
C LEU A 66 1.11 -5.18 -6.68
N GLN A 67 1.63 -4.70 -5.55
CA GLN A 67 2.51 -5.49 -4.68
C GLN A 67 1.78 -6.68 -4.06
N ILE A 68 0.52 -6.51 -3.66
CA ILE A 68 -0.31 -7.63 -3.19
C ILE A 68 -0.61 -8.58 -4.35
N ALA A 69 -0.99 -8.04 -5.52
CA ALA A 69 -1.23 -8.85 -6.71
C ALA A 69 0.01 -9.68 -7.09
N GLN A 70 1.21 -9.10 -7.02
CA GLN A 70 2.48 -9.79 -7.28
C GLN A 70 2.67 -10.99 -6.36
N LYS A 71 2.50 -10.80 -5.05
CA LYS A 71 2.64 -11.87 -4.06
C LYS A 71 1.61 -12.98 -4.27
N SER A 72 0.35 -12.61 -4.53
CA SER A 72 -0.71 -13.56 -4.82
C SER A 72 -0.44 -14.36 -6.09
N LEU A 73 0.05 -13.70 -7.15
CA LEU A 73 0.40 -14.37 -8.41
C LEU A 73 1.59 -15.33 -8.26
N GLN A 74 2.54 -15.06 -7.37
CA GLN A 74 3.64 -15.98 -7.07
C GLN A 74 3.14 -17.27 -6.40
N VAL A 75 2.17 -17.15 -5.49
CA VAL A 75 1.54 -18.33 -4.87
C VAL A 75 0.74 -19.12 -5.92
N ILE A 76 -0.05 -18.43 -6.74
CA ILE A 76 -0.87 -19.05 -7.79
C ILE A 76 -0.02 -19.74 -8.85
N GLU A 77 1.16 -19.21 -9.20
CA GLU A 77 2.04 -19.79 -10.22
C GLU A 77 2.43 -21.23 -9.89
N ALA A 78 2.80 -21.50 -8.64
CA ALA A 78 3.20 -22.83 -8.20
C ALA A 78 2.05 -23.84 -8.36
N ASP A 79 0.85 -23.48 -7.89
CA ASP A 79 -0.35 -24.31 -8.02
C ASP A 79 -0.76 -24.49 -9.50
N ALA A 80 -0.73 -23.42 -10.28
CA ALA A 80 -1.07 -23.43 -11.70
C ALA A 80 -0.13 -24.34 -12.51
N LYS A 81 1.17 -24.27 -12.24
CA LYS A 81 2.17 -25.15 -12.86
C LYS A 81 1.91 -26.61 -12.51
N LYS A 82 1.59 -26.89 -11.24
CA LYS A 82 1.29 -28.26 -10.80
C LYS A 82 0.02 -28.80 -11.45
N ILE A 83 -1.04 -28.00 -11.54
CA ILE A 83 -2.26 -28.37 -12.25
C ILE A 83 -1.96 -28.67 -13.72
N ALA A 84 -1.13 -27.85 -14.38
CA ALA A 84 -0.79 -28.05 -15.78
C ALA A 84 -0.09 -29.40 -16.01
N ASN A 85 0.89 -29.74 -15.17
CA ASN A 85 1.59 -31.03 -15.23
C ASN A 85 0.64 -32.21 -14.94
N LEU A 86 -0.14 -32.13 -13.87
CA LEU A 86 -1.12 -33.18 -13.50
C LEU A 86 -2.19 -33.38 -14.58
N SER A 87 -2.56 -32.31 -15.30
CA SER A 87 -3.51 -32.39 -16.41
C SER A 87 -2.93 -33.06 -17.65
N GLU A 88 -1.60 -33.05 -17.81
CA GLU A 88 -0.90 -33.82 -18.85
C GLU A 88 -0.77 -35.28 -18.42
N GLU A 89 -0.31 -35.53 -17.19
CA GLU A 89 -0.19 -36.87 -16.61
C GLU A 89 -1.52 -37.65 -16.67
N MET A 90 -2.64 -37.02 -16.30
CA MET A 90 -3.97 -37.62 -16.40
C MET A 90 -4.36 -38.08 -17.81
N LYS A 91 -3.83 -37.45 -18.87
CA LYS A 91 -4.10 -37.87 -20.26
C LYS A 91 -3.30 -39.10 -20.65
N GLU A 92 -2.16 -39.32 -20.01
CA GLU A 92 -1.25 -40.43 -20.26
C GLU A 92 -1.57 -41.65 -19.37
N THR A 93 -2.15 -41.41 -18.20
CA THR A 93 -2.60 -42.46 -17.26
C THR A 93 -3.89 -43.11 -17.73
N PHE A 94 -3.89 -44.45 -17.87
CA PHE A 94 -5.08 -45.24 -18.19
C PHE A 94 -5.73 -45.89 -16.95
N ASP A 95 -5.05 -45.90 -15.81
CA ASP A 95 -5.62 -46.43 -14.57
C ASP A 95 -6.63 -45.45 -13.96
N LYS A 96 -7.79 -45.98 -13.59
CA LYS A 96 -8.90 -45.16 -13.11
C LYS A 96 -8.67 -44.67 -11.68
N ALA A 97 -8.04 -45.49 -10.82
CA ALA A 97 -7.76 -45.09 -9.44
C ALA A 97 -6.73 -43.95 -9.42
N GLU A 98 -5.64 -44.07 -10.17
CA GLU A 98 -4.66 -43.00 -10.35
C GLU A 98 -5.28 -41.72 -10.95
N GLN A 99 -6.16 -41.84 -11.96
CA GLN A 99 -6.89 -40.68 -12.49
C GLN A 99 -7.76 -39.99 -11.42
N ASP A 100 -8.42 -40.75 -10.55
CA ASP A 100 -9.28 -40.18 -9.52
C ASP A 100 -8.46 -39.47 -8.43
N GLU A 101 -7.29 -39.99 -8.05
CA GLU A 101 -6.34 -39.30 -7.16
C GLU A 101 -5.83 -37.98 -7.77
N ILE A 102 -5.45 -38.00 -9.05
CA ILE A 102 -5.02 -36.78 -9.77
C ILE A 102 -6.14 -35.73 -9.81
N LYS A 103 -7.40 -36.15 -10.04
CA LYS A 103 -8.57 -35.25 -10.02
C LYS A 103 -8.75 -34.60 -8.65
N GLU A 104 -8.62 -35.37 -7.57
CA GLU A 104 -8.75 -34.84 -6.21
C GLU A 104 -7.67 -33.80 -5.91
N GLU A 105 -6.42 -34.09 -6.30
CA GLU A 105 -5.31 -33.15 -6.12
C GLU A 105 -5.50 -31.87 -6.95
N ILE A 106 -5.85 -31.98 -8.23
CA ILE A 106 -6.20 -30.83 -9.07
C ILE A 106 -7.34 -30.02 -8.42
N GLY A 107 -8.35 -30.69 -7.85
CA GLY A 107 -9.47 -30.06 -7.15
C GLY A 107 -9.02 -29.24 -5.93
N ALA A 108 -8.07 -29.75 -5.15
CA ALA A 108 -7.50 -29.02 -4.02
C ALA A 108 -6.70 -27.78 -4.48
N LEU A 109 -5.85 -27.93 -5.50
CA LEU A 109 -5.06 -26.83 -6.05
C LEU A 109 -5.95 -25.72 -6.64
N LYS A 110 -7.03 -26.08 -7.34
CA LYS A 110 -8.02 -25.10 -7.86
C LYS A 110 -8.63 -24.27 -6.73
N LYS A 111 -9.04 -24.92 -5.63
CA LYS A 111 -9.58 -24.22 -4.46
C LYS A 111 -8.55 -23.28 -3.82
N ASN A 112 -7.29 -23.67 -3.78
CA ASN A 112 -6.22 -22.81 -3.27
C ASN A 112 -6.03 -21.55 -4.14
N ILE A 113 -6.04 -21.70 -5.47
CA ILE A 113 -5.97 -20.57 -6.40
C ILE A 113 -7.18 -19.63 -6.20
N GLU A 114 -8.39 -20.18 -6.14
CA GLU A 114 -9.61 -19.39 -5.93
C GLU A 114 -9.60 -18.65 -4.58
N SER A 115 -9.16 -19.33 -3.52
CA SER A 115 -9.00 -18.73 -2.19
C SER A 115 -7.97 -17.60 -2.20
N THR A 116 -6.82 -17.80 -2.86
CA THR A 116 -5.76 -16.80 -2.99
C THR A 116 -6.26 -15.57 -3.73
N LEU A 117 -6.96 -15.76 -4.85
CA LEU A 117 -7.56 -14.66 -5.61
C LEU A 117 -8.60 -13.90 -4.78
N LYS A 118 -9.44 -14.59 -4.02
CA LYS A 118 -10.49 -13.98 -3.18
C LYS A 118 -9.91 -13.16 -2.03
N ASN A 119 -8.85 -13.67 -1.39
CA ASN A 119 -8.24 -13.08 -0.20
C ASN A 119 -7.21 -11.99 -0.50
N ALA A 120 -6.84 -11.80 -1.77
CA ALA A 120 -5.92 -10.76 -2.19
C ALA A 120 -6.57 -9.36 -2.10
N THR A 121 -6.51 -8.75 -0.92
CA THR A 121 -7.13 -7.44 -0.66
C THR A 121 -6.12 -6.38 -0.25
N PHE A 122 -6.31 -5.16 -0.77
CA PHE A 122 -5.64 -3.94 -0.33
C PHE A 122 -6.70 -2.95 0.18
N GLU A 123 -6.57 -2.47 1.41
CA GLU A 123 -7.55 -1.55 2.04
C GLU A 123 -9.01 -2.06 1.94
N GLY A 124 -9.20 -3.36 2.18
CA GLY A 124 -10.53 -4.02 2.14
C GLY A 124 -11.09 -4.28 0.73
N ASN A 125 -10.38 -3.86 -0.32
CA ASN A 125 -10.79 -4.07 -1.71
C ASN A 125 -9.96 -5.16 -2.38
N ASN A 126 -10.60 -6.04 -3.14
CA ASN A 126 -9.89 -7.08 -3.87
C ASN A 126 -9.04 -6.48 -5.00
N VAL A 127 -7.75 -6.84 -5.05
CA VAL A 127 -6.77 -6.25 -5.99
C VAL A 127 -6.97 -6.71 -7.43
N PHE A 128 -7.67 -7.81 -7.65
CA PHE A 128 -8.00 -8.35 -8.99
C PHE A 128 -9.40 -7.93 -9.47
N SER A 129 -10.13 -7.12 -8.70
CA SER A 129 -11.48 -6.69 -9.07
C SER A 129 -11.52 -5.63 -10.17
N LYS A 130 -10.43 -4.87 -10.37
CA LYS A 130 -10.35 -3.76 -11.32
C LYS A 130 -9.00 -3.70 -11.99
N ASN A 131 -9.01 -3.19 -13.22
CA ASN A 131 -7.80 -2.90 -13.97
C ASN A 131 -7.11 -1.64 -13.40
N ILE A 132 -5.78 -1.63 -13.47
CA ILE A 132 -4.99 -0.46 -13.09
C ILE A 132 -4.51 0.23 -14.35
N LYS A 133 -4.66 1.55 -14.35
CA LYS A 133 -4.32 2.42 -15.47
C LYS A 133 -3.22 3.40 -15.08
N ASP A 134 -2.47 3.84 -16.07
CA ASP A 134 -1.49 4.89 -15.91
C ASP A 134 -2.15 6.30 -15.95
N ASN A 135 -1.35 7.37 -15.81
CA ASN A 135 -1.82 8.75 -15.94
C ASN A 135 -2.42 9.09 -17.33
N LYS A 136 -2.23 8.25 -18.35
CA LYS A 136 -2.74 8.43 -19.72
C LYS A 136 -3.97 7.56 -20.00
N GLU A 137 -4.59 7.00 -18.96
CA GLU A 137 -5.72 6.07 -19.05
C GLU A 137 -5.41 4.74 -19.77
N GLN A 138 -4.14 4.42 -19.98
CA GLN A 138 -3.72 3.14 -20.56
C GLN A 138 -3.73 2.05 -19.49
N VAL A 139 -4.33 0.90 -19.81
CA VAL A 139 -4.35 -0.26 -18.90
C VAL A 139 -2.94 -0.85 -18.84
N ILE A 140 -2.32 -0.79 -17.67
CA ILE A 140 -0.99 -1.33 -17.39
C ILE A 140 -1.04 -2.65 -16.61
N PHE A 141 -2.18 -2.96 -16.00
CA PHE A 141 -2.46 -4.25 -15.39
C PHE A 141 -3.94 -4.61 -15.62
N ASP A 142 -4.16 -5.73 -16.31
CA ASP A 142 -5.47 -6.20 -16.72
C ASP A 142 -5.88 -7.43 -15.89
N ALA A 143 -6.54 -7.17 -14.77
CA ALA A 143 -6.93 -8.22 -13.84
C ALA A 143 -7.94 -9.21 -14.45
N GLN A 144 -8.72 -8.78 -15.45
CA GLN A 144 -9.73 -9.64 -16.10
C GLN A 144 -9.11 -10.76 -16.94
N LYS A 145 -7.82 -10.66 -17.29
CA LYS A 145 -7.10 -11.76 -17.95
C LYS A 145 -7.01 -13.01 -17.08
N LEU A 146 -7.04 -12.87 -15.75
CA LEU A 146 -7.01 -14.00 -14.80
C LEU A 146 -8.37 -14.70 -14.74
N ASN A 147 -8.67 -15.47 -15.79
CA ASN A 147 -9.90 -16.24 -15.89
C ASN A 147 -9.70 -17.67 -15.34
N THR A 148 -10.16 -17.92 -14.11
CA THR A 148 -10.04 -19.23 -13.44
C THR A 148 -10.77 -20.35 -14.17
N LYS A 149 -11.72 -20.06 -15.07
CA LYS A 149 -12.38 -21.08 -15.89
C LYS A 149 -11.39 -21.84 -16.76
N LEU A 150 -10.26 -21.22 -17.11
CA LEU A 150 -9.19 -21.85 -17.89
C LEU A 150 -8.53 -23.02 -17.14
N LEU A 151 -8.59 -23.07 -15.80
CA LEU A 151 -8.09 -24.22 -15.03
C LEU A 151 -8.82 -25.52 -15.35
N ASN A 152 -10.02 -25.46 -15.94
CA ASN A 152 -10.80 -26.63 -16.34
C ASN A 152 -10.63 -26.99 -17.83
N THR A 153 -10.33 -26.00 -18.68
CA THR A 153 -10.31 -26.19 -20.13
C THR A 153 -8.90 -26.22 -20.71
N ASP A 154 -7.99 -25.43 -20.14
CA ASP A 154 -6.64 -25.21 -20.65
C ASP A 154 -5.72 -24.68 -19.52
N ALA A 155 -5.26 -25.61 -18.69
CA ALA A 155 -4.41 -25.30 -17.53
C ALA A 155 -3.06 -24.68 -17.94
N GLN A 156 -2.49 -25.10 -19.07
CA GLN A 156 -1.24 -24.54 -19.61
C GLN A 156 -1.41 -23.07 -20.00
N LYS A 157 -2.52 -22.71 -20.64
CA LYS A 157 -2.84 -21.32 -20.94
C LYS A 157 -3.06 -20.49 -19.69
N PHE A 158 -3.74 -21.03 -18.67
CA PHE A 158 -3.89 -20.33 -17.39
C PHE A 158 -2.52 -20.05 -16.74
N TYR A 159 -1.64 -21.05 -16.68
CA TYR A 159 -0.28 -20.89 -16.18
C TYR A 159 0.50 -19.81 -16.96
N SER A 160 0.46 -19.84 -18.29
CA SER A 160 1.07 -18.82 -19.14
C SER A 160 0.56 -17.40 -18.82
N ILE A 161 -0.75 -17.25 -18.61
CA ILE A 161 -1.36 -15.97 -18.24
C ILE A 161 -0.86 -15.49 -16.87
N VAL A 162 -0.74 -16.38 -15.88
CA VAL A 162 -0.22 -16.02 -14.55
C VAL A 162 1.19 -15.44 -14.66
N THR A 163 2.06 -16.08 -15.44
CA THR A 163 3.45 -15.62 -15.66
C THR A 163 3.50 -14.30 -16.43
N GLU A 164 2.64 -14.13 -17.46
CA GLU A 164 2.48 -12.85 -18.18
C GLU A 164 2.06 -11.74 -17.21
N GLN A 165 1.06 -12.00 -16.36
CA GLN A 165 0.56 -11.05 -15.37
C GLN A 165 1.63 -10.67 -14.35
N GLN A 166 2.48 -11.61 -13.91
CA GLN A 166 3.60 -11.26 -13.02
C GLN A 166 4.58 -10.28 -13.66
N THR A 167 4.85 -10.43 -14.95
CA THR A 167 5.70 -9.49 -15.71
C THR A 167 5.02 -8.13 -15.83
N GLN A 168 3.74 -8.11 -16.21
CA GLN A 168 2.94 -6.87 -16.29
C GLN A 168 2.89 -6.13 -14.95
N VAL A 169 2.74 -6.85 -13.83
CA VAL A 169 2.75 -6.24 -12.50
C VAL A 169 4.10 -5.55 -12.21
N LYS A 170 5.23 -6.17 -12.55
CA LYS A 170 6.56 -5.56 -12.39
C LYS A 170 6.70 -4.28 -13.22
N ASP A 171 6.30 -4.33 -14.48
CA ASP A 171 6.38 -3.20 -15.41
C ASP A 171 5.43 -2.07 -15.00
N ALA A 172 4.23 -2.42 -14.53
CA ALA A 172 3.25 -1.48 -14.01
C ALA A 172 3.77 -0.78 -12.75
N ILE A 173 4.37 -1.51 -11.80
CA ILE A 173 4.98 -0.92 -10.61
C ILE A 173 6.06 0.09 -11.02
N GLN A 174 6.96 -0.26 -11.93
CA GLN A 174 8.01 0.65 -12.40
C GLN A 174 7.42 1.90 -13.07
N THR A 175 6.38 1.73 -13.89
CA THR A 175 5.68 2.83 -14.56
C THR A 175 5.06 3.78 -13.54
N LEU A 176 4.32 3.26 -12.56
CA LEU A 176 3.69 4.07 -11.51
C LEU A 176 4.71 4.73 -10.59
N GLN A 177 5.83 4.06 -10.28
CA GLN A 177 6.93 4.66 -9.51
C GLN A 177 7.55 5.86 -10.23
N LYS A 178 7.77 5.73 -11.54
CA LYS A 178 8.26 6.85 -12.36
C LYS A 178 7.26 8.00 -12.38
N GLN A 179 5.97 7.70 -12.55
CA GLN A 179 4.90 8.72 -12.51
C GLN A 179 4.80 9.40 -11.15
N ALA A 180 4.96 8.66 -10.05
CA ALA A 180 4.92 9.21 -8.70
C ALA A 180 6.12 10.14 -8.46
N GLN A 181 7.31 9.76 -8.97
CA GLN A 181 8.50 10.59 -8.92
C GLN A 181 8.32 11.89 -9.73
N GLU A 182 7.74 11.80 -10.94
CA GLU A 182 7.43 12.96 -11.77
C GLU A 182 6.45 13.93 -11.08
N SER A 183 5.35 13.42 -10.51
CA SER A 183 4.39 14.24 -9.76
C SER A 183 5.01 14.87 -8.51
N THR A 184 5.86 14.13 -7.79
CA THR A 184 6.61 14.66 -6.63
C THR A 184 7.55 15.79 -7.03
N ASN A 185 8.26 15.65 -8.15
CA ASN A 185 9.13 16.70 -8.68
C ASN A 185 8.33 17.95 -9.08
N LYS A 186 7.14 17.79 -9.66
CA LYS A 186 6.25 18.93 -10.00
C LYS A 186 5.75 19.67 -8.76
N ILE A 187 5.45 18.97 -7.66
CA ILE A 187 5.14 19.61 -6.37
C ILE A 187 6.34 20.43 -5.88
N ALA A 188 7.55 19.87 -5.95
CA ALA A 188 8.77 20.54 -5.52
C ALA A 188 9.14 21.75 -6.41
N GLN A 189 8.80 21.74 -7.69
CA GLN A 189 9.05 22.86 -8.61
C GLN A 189 7.98 23.96 -8.49
N ASN A 190 6.70 23.59 -8.36
CA ASN A 190 5.62 24.57 -8.19
C ASN A 190 5.70 25.31 -6.85
N SER A 191 6.30 24.70 -5.83
CA SER A 191 6.62 25.37 -4.56
C SER A 191 7.82 26.33 -4.63
N VAL A 192 8.62 26.29 -5.71
CA VAL A 192 9.77 27.19 -5.94
C VAL A 192 9.39 28.37 -6.87
N SER A 193 8.39 28.20 -7.73
CA SER A 193 7.90 29.24 -8.64
C SER A 193 6.92 30.24 -8.01
N ALA A 194 6.46 30.00 -6.78
CA ALA A 194 5.75 30.99 -5.95
C ALA A 194 6.75 31.99 -5.34
N LYS A 195 7.54 32.66 -6.19
CA LYS A 195 8.31 33.85 -5.83
C LYS A 195 7.43 35.06 -6.11
N ASP A 196 6.51 35.31 -5.19
CA ASP A 196 6.19 36.69 -4.83
C ASP A 196 5.93 36.78 -3.33
N THR A 197 6.81 37.54 -2.69
CA THR A 197 6.66 38.21 -1.39
C THR A 197 6.43 37.35 -0.13
N ASN A 198 7.49 37.22 0.68
CA ASN A 198 7.45 36.98 2.13
C ASN A 198 6.84 35.67 2.63
N MET A 199 7.43 34.52 2.28
CA MET A 199 7.31 33.32 3.12
C MET A 199 8.68 32.88 3.62
N GLU A 200 8.83 32.88 4.94
CA GLU A 200 9.96 32.30 5.66
C GLU A 200 10.23 30.86 5.19
N GLU A 201 11.51 30.47 5.23
CA GLU A 201 12.11 29.21 4.77
C GLU A 201 11.61 27.93 5.48
N THR A 202 10.30 27.72 5.61
CA THR A 202 9.77 26.69 6.53
C THR A 202 9.23 25.42 5.90
N ASN A 203 9.17 25.25 4.57
CA ASN A 203 8.58 24.03 3.97
C ASN A 203 9.42 23.28 2.92
N GLY A 204 10.62 23.77 2.57
CA GLY A 204 11.50 23.06 1.62
C GLY A 204 12.13 21.78 2.19
N SER A 205 12.37 21.74 3.51
CA SER A 205 13.02 20.59 4.17
C SER A 205 12.08 19.39 4.31
N PHE A 206 10.79 19.60 4.60
CA PHE A 206 9.83 18.51 4.69
C PHE A 206 9.59 17.84 3.34
N LEU A 207 9.43 18.61 2.25
CA LEU A 207 9.22 18.02 0.91
C LEU A 207 10.48 17.36 0.34
N LYS A 208 11.68 17.91 0.60
CA LYS A 208 12.95 17.24 0.27
C LYS A 208 13.14 15.95 1.07
N LYS A 209 12.79 15.96 2.37
CA LYS A 209 12.77 14.75 3.21
C LYS A 209 11.69 13.76 2.76
N PHE A 210 10.52 14.22 2.34
CA PHE A 210 9.45 13.38 1.80
C PHE A 210 9.94 12.70 0.52
N GLY A 211 10.47 13.47 -0.45
CA GLY A 211 11.06 12.92 -1.68
C GLY A 211 12.22 11.94 -1.43
N SER A 212 13.05 12.15 -0.41
CA SER A 212 14.08 11.18 -0.02
C SER A 212 13.51 9.95 0.68
N LEU A 213 12.45 10.09 1.47
CA LEU A 213 11.69 8.98 2.06
C LEU A 213 11.02 8.12 0.98
N PHE A 214 10.43 8.70 -0.08
CA PHE A 214 9.86 7.97 -1.23
C PHE A 214 10.90 7.19 -2.03
N ARG A 215 12.08 7.77 -2.23
CA ARG A 215 13.19 7.07 -2.91
C ARG A 215 13.70 5.84 -2.15
N THR A 216 13.46 5.76 -0.85
CA THR A 216 13.97 4.67 0.00
C THR A 216 12.88 3.72 0.52
N SER A 217 11.60 4.10 0.49
CA SER A 217 10.47 3.28 0.98
C SER A 217 10.18 2.05 0.13
N HIS A 218 10.67 2.02 -1.12
CA HIS A 218 10.56 0.87 -2.01
C HIS A 218 11.76 -0.10 -1.91
N ASN A 219 12.75 0.20 -1.07
CA ASN A 219 13.88 -0.68 -0.81
C ASN A 219 13.70 -1.36 0.57
N THR A 220 12.87 -2.41 0.59
CA THR A 220 12.43 -3.10 1.81
C THR A 220 13.57 -3.77 2.60
N GLU A 221 14.75 -3.92 2.02
CA GLU A 221 15.94 -4.46 2.70
C GLU A 221 16.63 -3.46 3.65
N LYS A 222 16.23 -2.18 3.67
CA LYS A 222 16.86 -1.12 4.49
C LYS A 222 15.94 -0.48 5.55
N LEU A 223 14.85 -1.13 5.93
CA LEU A 223 14.01 -0.71 7.06
C LEU A 223 14.66 -1.15 8.40
N ASN A 224 15.67 -0.41 8.87
CA ASN A 224 16.22 -0.59 10.22
C ASN A 224 15.37 0.17 11.26
N ASN A 225 15.25 -0.37 12.47
CA ASN A 225 14.49 0.17 13.61
C ASN A 225 14.77 1.65 13.93
N GLN A 226 15.97 2.13 13.63
CA GLN A 226 16.35 3.54 13.74
C GLN A 226 15.44 4.47 12.89
N ARG A 227 14.96 3.97 11.75
CA ARG A 227 14.10 4.71 10.81
C ARG A 227 12.62 4.68 11.19
N VAL A 228 12.19 3.65 11.93
CA VAL A 228 10.85 3.60 12.52
C VAL A 228 10.75 4.63 13.66
N GLN A 229 11.83 4.81 14.43
CA GLN A 229 11.90 5.86 15.45
C GLN A 229 11.89 7.28 14.86
N GLU A 230 12.57 7.52 13.72
CA GLU A 230 12.51 8.82 13.02
C GLU A 230 11.13 9.14 12.40
N LEU A 231 10.28 8.13 12.17
CA LEU A 231 8.91 8.32 11.66
C LEU A 231 7.87 8.55 12.75
N LEU A 232 8.22 8.25 14.02
CA LEU A 232 7.33 8.34 15.19
C LEU A 232 7.70 9.49 16.13
N ALA A 233 8.79 10.20 15.89
CA ALA A 233 9.23 11.39 16.62
C ALA A 233 8.89 12.67 15.85
#